data_AF-A0A951QIJ4-F1
#
_entry.id   AF-A0A951QIJ4-F1
#
_cell.length_a   1.000
_cell.length_b   1.000
_cell.length_c   1.000
_cell.angle_alpha   90.00
_cell.angle_beta   90.00
_cell.angle_gamma   90.00
#
_symmetry.space_group_name_H-M   'P 1'
#
loop_
_entity.id
_entity.type
_entity.pdbx_description
1 polymer ?
#
loop_
_entity_poly.entity_id
_entity_poly.type
_entity_poly.pdbx_seq_one_letter_code
_entity_poly.pdbx_strand_id
1 'polypeptide(L)'
;MNFATTVPLIRFTSLSVIAALSLLSPVYAQRPTLPANSNQAQPIDPNDPNNLRPSAVPNSSVLSIDGGKRLMTEASNAVSSQNYDVAAKKLQEARQVFNQLSNFYQQLNSSFSGIDIRIADVQRKNALETAQMRDEATYQLALVHRAQNKPELAVPLLVQIIQSQNPTRDLGKKSYQQLLELGFVDAPYPRTGSPASSSQK
;
A
#
# COMPACT_ATOMS: atom_id res chain seq x y z
N MET A 1 25.97 12.67 48.19
CA MET A 1 25.45 11.78 49.25
C MET A 1 24.25 11.03 48.70
N ASN A 2 24.10 9.71 48.72
CA ASN A 2 24.98 8.56 48.91
C ASN A 2 24.23 7.38 48.25
N PHE A 3 24.98 6.59 47.48
CA PHE A 3 24.89 5.16 47.14
C PHE A 3 23.67 4.32 47.56
N ALA A 4 23.20 3.45 46.66
CA ALA A 4 23.26 1.99 46.86
C ALA A 4 22.92 1.19 45.58
N THR A 5 23.97 0.73 44.93
CA THR A 5 24.01 -0.41 44.00
C THR A 5 23.99 -1.71 44.80
N THR A 6 23.19 -2.70 44.41
CA THR A 6 23.27 -4.07 44.95
C THR A 6 23.09 -5.09 43.84
N VAL A 7 24.20 -5.74 43.48
CA VAL A 7 24.30 -6.97 42.69
C VAL A 7 24.51 -8.12 43.68
N PRO A 8 23.82 -9.26 43.57
CA PRO A 8 24.24 -10.47 44.26
C PRO A 8 25.11 -11.34 43.35
N LEU A 9 26.21 -11.76 43.97
CA LEU A 9 27.32 -12.55 43.49
C LEU A 9 27.11 -14.03 43.91
N ILE A 10 27.30 -14.96 42.96
CA ILE A 10 27.78 -16.36 43.08
C ILE A 10 27.06 -17.29 44.07
N ARG A 11 26.66 -18.50 43.61
CA ARG A 11 27.08 -19.79 44.19
C ARG A 11 27.13 -20.90 43.14
N PHE A 12 28.35 -21.39 42.91
CA PHE A 12 28.61 -22.70 42.33
C PHE A 12 28.33 -23.76 43.40
N THR A 13 27.47 -24.73 43.09
CA THR A 13 27.39 -26.00 43.81
C THR A 13 27.37 -27.13 42.81
N SER A 14 28.39 -27.97 42.91
CA SER A 14 28.65 -29.18 42.15
C SER A 14 27.87 -30.39 42.67
N LEU A 15 27.68 -31.34 41.76
CA LEU A 15 27.62 -32.79 41.96
C LEU A 15 26.32 -33.39 42.53
N SER A 16 25.54 -34.01 41.64
CA SER A 16 25.02 -35.35 41.91
C SER A 16 24.86 -36.13 40.61
N VAL A 17 25.63 -37.21 40.50
CA VAL A 17 25.58 -38.21 39.45
C VAL A 17 24.39 -39.12 39.74
N ILE A 18 23.42 -39.18 38.83
CA ILE A 18 22.42 -40.25 38.79
C ILE A 18 22.55 -40.91 37.42
N ALA A 19 23.23 -42.06 37.39
CA ALA A 19 23.20 -42.98 36.27
C ALA A 19 21.89 -43.76 36.34
N ALA A 20 20.89 -43.34 35.57
CA ALA A 20 19.72 -44.16 35.25
C ALA A 20 19.89 -44.67 33.81
N LEU A 21 20.35 -45.91 33.68
CA LEU A 21 20.49 -46.62 32.42
C LEU A 21 19.10 -47.14 32.01
N SER A 22 18.31 -46.30 31.34
CA SER A 22 17.07 -46.74 30.70
C SER A 22 17.40 -47.37 29.34
N LEU A 23 17.01 -48.62 29.19
CA LEU A 23 17.05 -49.39 27.96
C LEU A 23 16.13 -48.73 26.92
N LEU A 24 16.67 -47.88 26.03
CA LEU A 24 15.96 -47.49 24.83
C LEU A 24 16.09 -48.62 23.81
N SER A 25 14.97 -49.28 23.52
CA SER A 25 14.83 -50.10 22.31
C SER A 25 15.23 -49.27 21.09
N PRO A 26 16.02 -49.80 20.14
CA PRO A 26 16.23 -49.12 18.88
C PRO A 26 14.89 -49.05 18.15
N VAL A 27 14.27 -47.88 18.14
CA VAL A 27 13.28 -47.56 17.13
C VAL A 27 14.07 -47.53 15.82
N TYR A 28 13.83 -48.52 14.96
CA TYR A 28 14.21 -48.40 13.56
C TYR A 28 13.48 -47.19 13.01
N ALA A 29 14.19 -46.06 12.93
CA ALA A 29 13.77 -44.95 12.10
C ALA A 29 13.60 -45.52 10.69
N GLN A 30 12.34 -45.66 10.25
CA GLN A 30 12.04 -45.90 8.86
C GLN A 30 12.64 -44.72 8.10
N ARG A 31 13.79 -44.93 7.44
CA ARG A 31 14.24 -44.01 6.40
C ARG A 31 13.12 -43.99 5.37
N PRO A 32 12.45 -42.86 5.13
CA PRO A 32 11.62 -42.74 3.95
C PRO A 32 12.54 -43.06 2.77
N THR A 33 12.23 -44.11 2.03
CA THR A 33 12.80 -44.28 0.69
C THR A 33 12.28 -43.10 -0.12
N LEU A 34 13.11 -42.07 -0.28
CA LEU A 34 12.80 -40.99 -1.20
C LEU A 34 12.72 -41.62 -2.60
N PRO A 35 11.57 -41.54 -3.31
CA PRO A 35 11.57 -41.81 -4.73
C PRO A 35 12.54 -40.82 -5.38
N ALA A 36 13.41 -41.35 -6.24
CA ALA A 36 14.33 -40.58 -7.05
C ALA A 36 13.54 -39.72 -8.06
N ASN A 37 13.09 -38.54 -7.62
CA ASN A 37 12.75 -37.36 -8.44
C ASN A 37 12.13 -36.27 -7.54
N SER A 38 12.95 -35.54 -6.80
CA SER A 38 12.53 -34.43 -5.92
C SER A 38 12.66 -33.03 -6.55
N ASN A 39 12.85 -32.94 -7.88
CA ASN A 39 12.93 -31.65 -8.60
C ASN A 39 11.64 -31.22 -9.31
N GLN A 40 10.51 -31.89 -9.05
CA GLN A 40 9.20 -31.39 -9.46
C GLN A 40 8.41 -31.01 -8.23
N ALA A 41 8.31 -29.71 -7.96
CA ALA A 41 7.24 -29.20 -7.12
C ALA A 41 5.92 -29.76 -7.69
N GLN A 42 5.25 -30.61 -6.91
CA GLN A 42 3.95 -31.13 -7.32
C GLN A 42 3.02 -29.94 -7.58
N PRO A 43 2.27 -29.90 -8.70
CA PRO A 43 1.27 -28.88 -8.92
C PRO A 43 0.32 -28.87 -7.72
N ILE A 44 0.26 -27.74 -7.03
CA ILE A 44 -0.64 -27.55 -5.91
C ILE A 44 -2.07 -27.63 -6.48
N ASP A 45 -2.83 -28.66 -6.12
CA ASP A 45 -4.22 -28.80 -6.56
C ASP A 45 -5.04 -27.61 -6.02
N PRO A 46 -5.59 -26.75 -6.91
CA PRO A 46 -6.42 -25.63 -6.49
C PRO A 46 -7.75 -26.05 -5.83
N ASN A 47 -8.10 -27.33 -5.76
CA ASN A 47 -9.35 -27.77 -5.15
C ASN A 47 -9.15 -28.65 -3.91
N ASP A 48 -7.90 -28.87 -3.46
CA ASP A 48 -7.62 -29.63 -2.24
C ASP A 48 -8.08 -28.86 -0.99
N PRO A 49 -9.02 -29.42 -0.18
CA PRO A 49 -9.51 -28.78 1.04
C PRO A 49 -8.44 -28.65 2.15
N ASN A 50 -7.32 -29.39 2.06
CA ASN A 50 -6.20 -29.27 3.00
C ASN A 50 -5.19 -28.19 2.61
N ASN A 51 -5.38 -27.54 1.47
CA ASN A 51 -4.52 -26.44 1.04
C ASN A 51 -4.92 -25.16 1.78
N LEU A 52 -4.03 -24.70 2.67
CA LEU A 52 -4.19 -23.46 3.42
C LEU A 52 -4.11 -22.25 2.47
N ARG A 53 -5.24 -21.90 1.88
CA ARG A 53 -5.43 -20.63 1.20
C ARG A 53 -5.61 -19.55 2.26
N PRO A 54 -5.08 -18.33 2.07
CA PRO A 54 -5.61 -17.18 2.78
C PRO A 54 -7.12 -17.19 2.56
N SER A 55 -7.91 -17.39 3.62
CA SER A 55 -9.37 -17.24 3.53
C SER A 55 -9.59 -15.88 2.88
N ALA A 56 -10.23 -15.86 1.71
CA ALA A 56 -10.41 -14.65 0.94
C ALA A 56 -10.90 -13.56 1.90
N VAL A 57 -10.02 -12.59 2.20
CA VAL A 57 -10.41 -11.42 2.99
C VAL A 57 -11.62 -10.91 2.25
N PRO A 58 -12.81 -10.87 2.87
CA PRO A 58 -14.01 -10.59 2.12
C PRO A 58 -13.79 -9.26 1.41
N ASN A 59 -14.18 -9.21 0.14
CA ASN A 59 -14.03 -8.05 -0.74
C ASN A 59 -14.63 -6.77 -0.10
N SER A 60 -15.34 -6.89 1.03
CA SER A 60 -15.83 -5.84 1.91
C SER A 60 -14.76 -5.13 2.75
N SER A 61 -13.51 -5.56 2.80
CA SER A 61 -12.49 -4.85 3.59
C SER A 61 -12.28 -3.43 3.06
N VAL A 62 -12.54 -2.44 3.93
CA VAL A 62 -12.42 -1.01 3.60
C VAL A 62 -10.97 -0.64 3.30
N LEU A 63 -10.01 -1.22 4.00
CA LEU A 63 -8.58 -0.99 3.80
C LEU A 63 -8.02 -1.93 2.73
N SER A 64 -8.48 -1.75 1.50
CA SER A 64 -7.99 -2.49 0.34
C SER A 64 -8.09 -1.61 -0.92
N ILE A 65 -7.35 -1.97 -1.98
CA ILE A 65 -7.45 -1.27 -3.26
C ILE A 65 -8.90 -1.30 -3.76
N ASP A 66 -9.56 -2.45 -3.68
CA ASP A 66 -10.96 -2.59 -4.10
C ASP A 66 -11.94 -1.81 -3.20
N GLY A 67 -11.65 -1.73 -1.90
CA GLY A 67 -12.38 -0.88 -0.95
C GLY A 67 -12.31 0.59 -1.33
N GLY A 68 -11.11 1.10 -1.64
CA GLY A 68 -10.92 2.47 -2.13
C GLY A 68 -11.61 2.72 -3.47
N LYS A 69 -11.50 1.79 -4.43
CA LYS A 69 -12.18 1.89 -5.74
C LYS A 69 -13.70 1.93 -5.59
N ARG A 70 -14.26 1.12 -4.69
CA ARG A 70 -15.70 1.14 -4.39
C ARG A 70 -16.15 2.49 -3.86
N LEU A 71 -15.40 3.09 -2.94
CA LEU A 71 -15.69 4.44 -2.43
C LEU A 71 -15.71 5.48 -3.57
N MET A 72 -14.79 5.39 -4.54
CA MET A 72 -14.80 6.26 -5.72
C MET A 72 -16.03 6.02 -6.62
N THR A 73 -16.43 4.76 -6.82
CA THR A 73 -17.66 4.42 -7.56
C THR A 73 -18.91 4.96 -6.86
N GLU A 74 -19.01 4.77 -5.55
CA GLU A 74 -20.10 5.31 -4.73
C GLU A 74 -20.14 6.84 -4.79
N ALA A 75 -18.98 7.50 -4.79
CA ALA A 75 -18.90 8.94 -4.99
C ALA A 75 -19.39 9.36 -6.38
N SER A 76 -18.99 8.64 -7.43
CA SER A 76 -19.41 8.92 -8.80
C SER A 76 -20.94 8.78 -8.97
N ASN A 77 -21.52 7.77 -8.32
CA ASN A 77 -22.97 7.62 -8.26
C ASN A 77 -23.63 8.80 -7.53
N ALA A 78 -23.06 9.22 -6.39
CA ALA A 78 -23.57 10.37 -5.65
C ALA A 78 -23.47 11.68 -6.46
N VAL A 79 -22.39 11.90 -7.22
CA VAL A 79 -22.27 13.03 -8.16
C VAL A 79 -23.37 12.98 -9.22
N SER A 80 -23.64 11.79 -9.79
CA SER A 80 -24.66 11.60 -10.81
C SER A 80 -26.07 11.89 -10.27
N SER A 81 -26.29 11.66 -8.97
CA SER A 81 -27.51 12.03 -8.25
C SER A 81 -27.47 13.44 -7.64
N GLN A 82 -26.49 14.26 -8.00
CA GLN A 82 -26.28 15.62 -7.48
C GLN A 82 -26.12 15.70 -5.95
N ASN A 83 -25.81 14.58 -5.30
CA ASN A 83 -25.54 14.50 -3.86
C ASN A 83 -24.05 14.76 -3.59
N TYR A 84 -23.65 16.02 -3.74
CA TYR A 84 -22.25 16.41 -3.66
C TYR A 84 -21.64 16.26 -2.26
N ASP A 85 -22.42 16.32 -1.19
CA ASP A 85 -21.92 16.13 0.17
C ASP A 85 -21.52 14.67 0.42
N VAL A 86 -22.34 13.72 -0.04
CA VAL A 86 -22.00 12.29 0.01
C VAL A 86 -20.80 12.00 -0.90
N ALA A 87 -20.77 12.56 -2.11
CA ALA A 87 -19.64 12.40 -3.01
C ALA A 87 -18.33 12.89 -2.38
N ALA A 88 -18.33 14.09 -1.78
CA ALA A 88 -17.16 14.66 -1.12
C ALA A 88 -16.67 13.77 0.02
N LYS A 89 -17.58 13.28 0.88
CA LYS A 89 -17.24 12.38 1.98
C LYS A 89 -16.61 11.07 1.48
N LYS A 90 -17.21 10.45 0.47
CA LYS A 90 -16.72 9.18 -0.11
C LYS A 90 -15.35 9.33 -0.75
N LEU A 91 -15.11 10.44 -1.45
CA LEU A 91 -13.80 10.73 -2.03
C LEU A 91 -12.75 11.01 -0.95
N GLN A 92 -13.12 11.70 0.13
CA GLN A 92 -12.21 11.90 1.27
C GLN A 92 -11.83 10.58 1.93
N GLU A 93 -12.79 9.68 2.16
CA GLU A 93 -12.54 8.32 2.67
C GLU A 93 -11.63 7.53 1.72
N ALA A 94 -11.90 7.58 0.41
CA ALA A 94 -11.05 6.91 -0.60
C ALA A 94 -9.61 7.42 -0.56
N ARG A 95 -9.40 8.73 -0.47
CA ARG A 95 -8.06 9.34 -0.33
C ARG A 95 -7.33 8.83 0.91
N GLN A 96 -8.03 8.72 2.06
CA GLN A 96 -7.44 8.22 3.30
C GLN A 96 -7.01 6.75 3.16
N VAL A 97 -7.88 5.90 2.60
CA VAL A 97 -7.59 4.49 2.34
C VAL A 97 -6.37 4.35 1.42
N PHE A 98 -6.33 5.06 0.29
CA PHE A 98 -5.22 4.98 -0.64
C PHE A 98 -3.92 5.56 -0.06
N ASN A 99 -3.99 6.65 0.70
CA ASN A 99 -2.81 7.17 1.38
C ASN A 99 -2.23 6.13 2.35
N GLN A 100 -3.08 5.53 3.18
CA GLN A 100 -2.67 4.51 4.13
C GLN A 100 -2.06 3.27 3.45
N LEU A 101 -2.72 2.76 2.41
CA LEU A 101 -2.21 1.63 1.62
C LEU A 101 -0.87 1.94 0.95
N SER A 102 -0.70 3.14 0.38
CA SER A 102 0.55 3.54 -0.27
C SER A 102 1.71 3.56 0.73
N ASN A 103 1.47 4.05 1.95
CA ASN A 103 2.46 4.06 3.03
C ASN A 103 2.80 2.64 3.48
N PHE A 104 1.82 1.74 3.61
CA PHE A 104 2.08 0.35 3.97
C PHE A 104 2.89 -0.39 2.92
N TYR A 105 2.57 -0.21 1.64
CA TYR A 105 3.36 -0.79 0.57
C TYR A 105 4.79 -0.24 0.52
N GLN A 106 5.01 1.05 0.83
CA GLN A 106 6.36 1.61 0.99
C GLN A 106 7.12 1.00 2.15
N GLN A 107 6.47 0.79 3.30
CA GLN A 107 7.07 0.14 4.47
C GLN A 107 7.44 -1.32 4.17
N LEU A 108 6.57 -2.06 3.47
CA LEU A 108 6.86 -3.43 3.05
C LEU A 108 8.01 -3.47 2.03
N ASN A 109 8.00 -2.60 1.01
CA ASN A 109 9.12 -2.48 0.08
C ASN A 109 10.46 -2.27 0.82
N SER A 110 10.47 -1.38 1.81
CA SER A 110 11.66 -1.11 2.63
C SER A 110 12.09 -2.34 3.44
N SER A 111 11.14 -3.11 3.97
CA SER A 111 11.42 -4.31 4.77
C SER A 111 11.99 -5.47 3.96
N PHE A 112 11.62 -5.59 2.68
CA PHE A 112 12.12 -6.62 1.77
C PHE A 112 13.32 -6.16 0.93
N SER A 113 13.67 -4.87 0.97
CA SER A 113 14.82 -4.32 0.24
C SER A 113 16.11 -4.98 0.70
N GLY A 114 16.86 -5.55 -0.24
CA GLY A 114 18.09 -6.29 0.04
C GLY A 114 17.89 -7.72 0.56
N ILE A 115 16.65 -8.16 0.79
CA ILE A 115 16.30 -9.54 1.18
C ILE A 115 15.68 -10.28 -0.02
N ASP A 116 14.57 -9.77 -0.54
CA ASP A 116 13.92 -10.29 -1.74
C ASP A 116 13.52 -9.13 -2.66
N ILE A 117 14.33 -8.94 -3.71
CA ILE A 117 14.17 -7.86 -4.68
C ILE A 117 12.83 -7.97 -5.43
N ARG A 118 12.33 -9.18 -5.66
CA ARG A 118 11.07 -9.38 -6.39
C ARG A 118 9.90 -8.93 -5.53
N ILE A 119 9.89 -9.31 -4.25
CA ILE A 119 8.86 -8.85 -3.31
C ILE A 119 8.95 -7.33 -3.17
N ALA A 120 10.15 -6.77 -2.96
CA ALA A 120 10.35 -5.33 -2.87
C ALA A 120 9.79 -4.59 -4.11
N ASP A 121 10.10 -5.05 -5.32
CA ASP A 121 9.60 -4.43 -6.56
C ASP A 121 8.08 -4.50 -6.69
N VAL A 122 7.43 -5.60 -6.29
CA VAL A 122 5.97 -5.71 -6.24
C VAL A 122 5.39 -4.67 -5.29
N GLN A 123 5.94 -4.53 -4.07
CA GLN A 123 5.41 -3.56 -3.12
C GLN A 123 5.68 -2.11 -3.55
N ARG A 124 6.81 -1.84 -4.20
CA ARG A 124 7.10 -0.54 -4.81
C ARG A 124 6.07 -0.19 -5.89
N LYS A 125 5.69 -1.14 -6.75
CA LYS A 125 4.64 -0.96 -7.76
C LYS A 125 3.27 -0.69 -7.12
N ASN A 126 2.89 -1.48 -6.12
CA ASN A 126 1.62 -1.30 -5.39
C ASN A 126 1.56 0.06 -4.70
N ALA A 127 2.66 0.52 -4.10
CA ALA A 127 2.76 1.85 -3.50
C ALA A 127 2.51 2.96 -4.53
N LEU A 128 3.13 2.85 -5.71
CA LEU A 128 2.96 3.81 -6.80
C LEU A 128 1.52 3.82 -7.33
N GLU A 129 0.95 2.65 -7.63
CA GLU A 129 -0.42 2.52 -8.12
C GLU A 129 -1.42 3.12 -7.13
N THR A 130 -1.24 2.81 -5.85
CA THR A 130 -2.10 3.32 -4.78
C THR A 130 -1.96 4.83 -4.59
N ALA A 131 -0.74 5.37 -4.68
CA ALA A 131 -0.53 6.82 -4.66
C ALA A 131 -1.20 7.52 -5.86
N GLN A 132 -1.19 6.91 -7.04
CA GLN A 132 -1.93 7.42 -8.21
C GLN A 132 -3.44 7.43 -7.97
N MET A 133 -4.00 6.37 -7.38
CA MET A 133 -5.43 6.32 -7.03
C MET A 133 -5.81 7.37 -5.97
N ARG A 134 -4.92 7.63 -5.00
CA ARG A 134 -5.09 8.73 -4.03
C ARG A 134 -5.20 10.08 -4.76
N ASP A 135 -4.34 10.32 -5.74
CA ASP A 135 -4.30 11.59 -6.45
C ASP A 135 -5.52 11.74 -7.37
N GLU A 136 -5.99 10.66 -8.01
CA GLU A 136 -7.24 10.65 -8.77
C GLU A 136 -8.47 10.95 -7.88
N ALA A 137 -8.58 10.30 -6.71
CA ALA A 137 -9.64 10.62 -5.75
C ALA A 137 -9.55 12.06 -5.24
N THR A 138 -8.32 12.61 -5.10
CA THR A 138 -8.08 14.01 -4.75
C THR A 138 -8.57 14.95 -5.85
N TYR A 139 -8.34 14.59 -7.12
CA TYR A 139 -8.78 15.37 -8.28
C TYR A 139 -10.30 15.43 -8.35
N GLN A 140 -10.95 14.28 -8.25
CA GLN A 140 -12.41 14.18 -8.24
C GLN A 140 -13.01 14.98 -7.08
N LEU A 141 -12.40 14.95 -5.89
CA LEU A 141 -12.86 15.74 -4.74
C LEU A 141 -12.80 17.25 -5.02
N ALA A 142 -11.73 17.72 -5.67
CA ALA A 142 -11.61 19.12 -6.07
C ALA A 142 -12.73 19.51 -7.06
N LEU A 143 -13.05 18.64 -8.03
CA LEU A 143 -14.15 18.89 -8.96
C LEU A 143 -15.51 18.94 -8.25
N VAL A 144 -15.75 18.07 -7.27
CA VAL A 144 -16.97 18.11 -6.44
C VAL A 144 -17.06 19.44 -5.69
N HIS A 145 -15.98 19.91 -5.06
CA HIS A 145 -16.00 21.21 -4.38
C HIS A 145 -16.22 22.38 -5.34
N ARG A 146 -15.68 22.33 -6.57
CA ARG A 146 -16.01 23.32 -7.61
C ARG A 146 -17.49 23.31 -7.95
N ALA A 147 -18.10 22.13 -8.13
CA ALA A 147 -19.53 22.00 -8.39
C ALA A 147 -20.39 22.52 -7.22
N GLN A 148 -19.85 22.51 -6.00
CA GLN A 148 -20.48 23.11 -4.80
C GLN A 148 -20.22 24.61 -4.65
N ASN A 149 -19.54 25.27 -5.61
CA ASN A 149 -19.08 26.66 -5.51
C ASN A 149 -18.14 26.92 -4.32
N LYS A 150 -17.27 25.96 -3.98
CA LYS A 150 -16.27 26.05 -2.91
C LYS A 150 -14.84 25.98 -3.45
N PRO A 151 -14.40 26.95 -4.27
CA PRO A 151 -13.06 26.95 -4.86
C PRO A 151 -11.94 26.97 -3.81
N GLU A 152 -12.17 27.56 -2.63
CA GLU A 152 -11.25 27.59 -1.49
C GLU A 152 -10.88 26.20 -0.97
N LEU A 153 -11.77 25.21 -1.13
CA LEU A 153 -11.49 23.81 -0.81
C LEU A 153 -10.86 23.07 -2.00
N ALA A 154 -11.17 23.46 -3.23
CA ALA A 154 -10.66 22.82 -4.44
C ALA A 154 -9.19 23.18 -4.73
N VAL A 155 -8.81 24.44 -4.60
CA VAL A 155 -7.46 24.96 -4.90
C VAL A 155 -6.35 24.17 -4.17
N PRO A 156 -6.37 23.98 -2.83
CA PRO A 156 -5.30 23.26 -2.15
C PRO A 156 -5.18 21.80 -2.62
N LEU A 157 -6.30 21.16 -3.00
CA LEU A 157 -6.30 19.79 -3.53
C LEU A 157 -5.64 19.73 -4.92
N LEU A 158 -5.93 20.69 -5.79
CA LEU A 158 -5.32 20.78 -7.13
C LEU A 158 -3.81 21.05 -7.06
N VAL A 159 -3.37 21.92 -6.15
CA VAL A 159 -1.95 22.17 -5.89
C VAL A 159 -1.26 20.92 -5.36
N GLN A 160 -1.90 20.20 -4.43
CA GLN A 160 -1.40 18.93 -3.90
C GLN A 160 -1.18 17.90 -5.02
N ILE A 161 -2.10 17.81 -5.99
CA ILE A 161 -1.95 16.91 -7.12
C ILE A 161 -0.78 17.31 -7.99
N ILE A 162 -0.53 18.60 -8.26
CA ILE A 162 0.63 19.04 -9.06
C ILE A 162 1.96 18.72 -8.36
N GLN A 163 2.00 18.81 -7.03
CA GLN A 163 3.18 18.45 -6.25
C GLN A 163 3.45 16.94 -6.28
N SER A 164 2.39 16.13 -6.21
CA SER A 164 2.49 14.67 -6.24
C SER A 164 2.72 14.13 -7.66
N GLN A 165 1.94 14.64 -8.60
CA GLN A 165 1.96 14.36 -10.03
C GLN A 165 2.59 15.57 -10.72
N ASN A 166 3.88 15.44 -11.06
CA ASN A 166 4.62 16.45 -11.81
C ASN A 166 3.74 17.11 -12.90
N PRO A 167 3.79 18.46 -13.08
CA PRO A 167 2.89 19.19 -13.99
C PRO A 167 2.95 18.75 -15.45
N THR A 168 3.96 17.94 -15.84
CA THR A 168 4.08 17.34 -17.17
C THR A 168 3.22 16.08 -17.37
N ARG A 169 2.72 15.47 -16.29
CA ARG A 169 1.86 14.28 -16.32
C ARG A 169 0.40 14.68 -16.51
N ASP A 170 -0.42 13.76 -17.04
CA ASP A 170 -1.79 14.08 -17.45
C ASP A 170 -2.64 14.63 -16.30
N LEU A 171 -2.57 14.03 -15.11
CA LEU A 171 -3.32 14.51 -13.95
C LEU A 171 -2.79 15.86 -13.42
N GLY A 172 -1.47 16.09 -13.50
CA GLY A 172 -0.85 17.38 -13.17
C GLY A 172 -1.30 18.49 -14.13
N LYS A 173 -1.31 18.22 -15.45
CA LYS A 173 -1.82 19.13 -16.48
C LYS A 173 -3.28 19.48 -16.26
N LYS A 174 -4.14 18.48 -16.05
CA LYS A 174 -5.56 18.68 -15.74
C LYS A 174 -5.73 19.56 -14.50
N SER A 175 -4.99 19.26 -13.43
CA SER A 175 -5.09 20.04 -12.18
C SER A 175 -4.64 21.49 -12.36
N TYR A 176 -3.57 21.73 -13.12
CA TYR A 176 -3.12 23.08 -13.45
C TYR A 176 -4.15 23.84 -14.29
N GLN A 177 -4.75 23.18 -15.27
CA GLN A 177 -5.84 23.75 -16.07
C GLN A 177 -7.04 24.15 -15.20
N GLN A 178 -7.40 23.33 -14.21
CA GLN A 178 -8.47 23.70 -13.26
C GLN A 178 -8.10 24.91 -12.40
N LEU A 179 -6.84 25.06 -12.00
CA LEU A 179 -6.37 26.25 -11.27
C LEU A 179 -6.45 27.52 -12.14
N LEU A 180 -6.11 27.41 -13.44
CA LEU A 180 -6.24 28.50 -14.40
C LEU A 180 -7.70 28.93 -14.57
N GLU A 181 -8.61 27.96 -14.74
CA GLU A 181 -10.05 28.23 -14.85
C GLU A 181 -10.66 28.87 -13.60
N LEU A 182 -10.08 28.59 -12.43
CA LEU A 182 -10.47 29.21 -11.16
C LEU A 182 -9.88 30.61 -10.97
N GLY A 183 -8.99 31.07 -11.86
CA GLY A 183 -8.26 32.33 -11.70
C GLY A 183 -7.24 32.32 -10.57
N PHE A 184 -6.81 31.13 -10.12
CA PHE A 184 -5.77 31.01 -9.09
C PHE A 184 -4.36 31.21 -9.67
N VAL A 185 -4.19 30.91 -10.96
CA VAL A 185 -2.97 31.18 -11.72
C VAL A 185 -3.33 31.88 -13.02
N ASP A 186 -2.44 32.75 -13.52
CA ASP A 186 -2.73 33.59 -14.69
C ASP A 186 -2.05 33.10 -15.98
N ALA A 187 -1.03 32.25 -15.86
CA ALA A 187 -0.24 31.79 -16.99
C ALA A 187 -0.68 30.38 -17.44
N PRO A 188 -0.97 30.14 -18.72
CA PRO A 188 -1.26 28.79 -19.21
C PRO A 188 0.01 27.93 -19.26
N TYR A 189 -0.15 26.63 -19.02
CA TYR A 189 0.90 25.62 -19.15
C TYR A 189 0.40 24.41 -19.95
N PRO A 190 1.18 23.90 -20.93
CA PRO A 190 2.43 24.48 -21.43
C PRO A 190 2.19 25.83 -22.13
N ARG A 191 3.17 26.73 -22.08
CA ARG A 191 3.07 28.03 -22.76
C ARG A 191 2.87 27.79 -24.26
N THR A 192 1.85 28.40 -24.84
CA THR A 192 1.65 28.40 -26.29
C THR A 192 2.90 28.97 -26.96
N GLY A 193 3.62 28.15 -27.73
CA GLY A 193 4.87 28.54 -28.42
C GLY A 193 6.18 28.00 -27.82
N SER A 194 6.16 27.19 -26.76
CA SER A 194 7.36 26.44 -26.35
C SER A 194 7.46 25.14 -27.16
N PRO A 195 8.55 24.88 -27.91
CA PRO A 195 8.71 23.61 -28.62
C PRO A 195 8.74 22.49 -27.59
N ALA A 196 7.82 21.53 -27.71
CA ALA A 196 7.87 20.29 -26.96
C ALA A 196 9.27 19.69 -27.19
N SER A 197 10.04 19.49 -26.12
CA SER A 197 11.34 18.83 -26.21
C SER A 197 11.17 17.48 -26.90
N SER A 198 11.54 17.44 -28.17
CA SER A 198 11.77 16.24 -28.94
C SER A 198 12.92 15.49 -28.25
N SER A 199 12.59 14.51 -27.42
CA SER A 199 13.56 13.51 -26.99
C SER A 199 13.90 12.66 -28.21
N GLN A 200 14.93 13.08 -28.95
CA GLN A 200 15.70 12.19 -29.80
C GLN A 200 16.66 11.42 -28.90
N LYS A 201 16.40 10.13 -28.68
CA LYS A 201 17.45 9.12 -28.68
C LYS A 201 16.86 7.74 -28.94
#